data_AF-A0A1Y3B694-F1
#
_entry.id   AF-A0A1Y3B694-F1
#
_cell.length_a   1.000
_cell.length_b   1.000
_cell.length_c   1.000
_cell.angle_alpha   90.00
_cell.angle_beta   90.00
_cell.angle_gamma   90.00
#
_symmetry.space_group_name_H-M   'P 1'
#
loop_
_entity.id
_entity.type
_entity.pdbx_description
1 polymer ?
#
loop_
_entity_poly.entity_id
_entity_poly.type
_entity_poly.pdbx_seq_one_letter_code
_entity_poly.pdbx_strand_id
1 'polypeptide(L)'
;MHVYRMDHSYNYVCRLNMFERLTTIPAVYLNHTPIVQSFIPDDNGPFTRQDDPVFAESVFRRSQGHFNRERIPERVVHAKGSTYYGVFRVTNAKIAKYTKASLFDTVGKETRFAVRFSTQLGERGSSDTPFGEVRGVGIKFYTEDGIYDLLCINTPVFFINDPQLFPHINHAQKRDPRSDLRDADNLWDFISSRPETLNGITFVYSDYGQPDGFRHMPAFSVNTYRFVSKDGKRFYVRYTILPLAGIRNLRLSESIRLA
;
A
#
# COMPACT_ATOMS: atom_id res chain seq x y z
N MET A 1 2.25 -1.12 27.42
CA MET A 1 2.93 -1.12 26.12
C MET A 1 3.95 -2.26 26.15
N HIS A 2 3.54 -3.47 25.76
CA HIS A 2 4.43 -4.64 25.71
C HIS A 2 4.79 -4.90 24.26
N VAL A 3 6.08 -4.75 23.94
CA VAL A 3 6.64 -5.04 22.61
C VAL A 3 6.95 -6.53 22.59
N TYR A 4 6.14 -7.31 21.88
CA TYR A 4 6.48 -8.71 21.59
C TYR A 4 7.48 -8.74 20.43
N ARG A 5 8.62 -9.39 20.69
CA ARG A 5 9.67 -9.70 19.72
C ARG A 5 9.17 -10.85 18.85
N MET A 6 8.90 -10.59 17.56
CA MET A 6 8.71 -11.66 16.58
C MET A 6 10.07 -12.05 16.00
N ASP A 7 10.32 -13.36 16.03
CA ASP A 7 11.41 -14.03 15.33
C ASP A 7 11.15 -13.96 13.82
N HIS A 8 12.13 -13.48 13.06
CA HIS A 8 12.06 -13.35 11.61
C HIS A 8 13.33 -13.93 11.00
N SER A 9 13.28 -15.23 10.69
CA SER A 9 14.05 -15.77 9.58
C SER A 9 13.57 -15.10 8.28
N TYR A 10 14.53 -14.67 7.45
CA TYR A 10 14.37 -13.99 6.15
C TYR A 10 14.01 -12.49 6.20
N ASN A 11 14.96 -11.65 6.63
CA ASN A 11 14.98 -10.22 6.30
C ASN A 11 16.32 -9.83 5.66
N TYR A 12 16.28 -9.44 4.39
CA TYR A 12 17.43 -9.02 3.59
C TYR A 12 17.54 -7.50 3.57
N VAL A 13 17.90 -6.89 4.70
CA VAL A 13 18.34 -5.49 4.78
C VAL A 13 19.31 -5.37 5.95
N CYS A 14 20.52 -4.86 5.73
CA CYS A 14 21.44 -4.50 6.80
C CYS A 14 20.75 -3.52 7.76
N ARG A 15 20.41 -3.97 8.98
CA ARG A 15 20.03 -3.09 10.08
C ARG A 15 21.28 -2.37 10.58
N LEU A 16 21.48 -1.13 10.14
CA LEU A 16 22.63 -0.30 10.55
C LEU A 16 22.65 0.07 12.04
N ASN A 17 21.59 -0.22 12.81
CA ASN A 17 21.45 0.18 14.22
C ASN A 17 21.35 -0.99 15.23
N MET A 18 21.74 -2.21 14.83
CA MET A 18 21.87 -3.35 15.75
C MET A 18 23.30 -3.88 15.68
N PHE A 19 23.92 -4.16 16.84
CA PHE A 19 25.23 -4.80 16.95
C PHE A 19 25.17 -6.28 16.54
N GLU A 20 24.73 -6.56 15.32
CA GLU A 20 24.75 -7.89 14.73
C GLU A 20 25.97 -8.04 13.81
N ARG A 21 26.60 -9.21 13.80
CA ARG A 21 27.73 -9.48 12.91
C ARG A 21 27.25 -9.51 11.46
N LEU A 22 27.99 -8.86 10.56
CA LEU A 22 27.70 -8.88 9.13
C LEU A 22 28.01 -10.27 8.53
N THR A 23 27.08 -10.82 7.75
CA THR A 23 27.23 -12.13 7.11
C THR A 23 26.87 -12.08 5.62
N THR A 24 27.45 -12.97 4.82
CA THR A 24 27.07 -13.21 3.42
C THR A 24 25.82 -14.09 3.33
N ILE A 25 25.33 -14.37 2.11
CA ILE A 25 24.42 -15.50 1.84
C ILE A 25 25.27 -16.52 1.04
N PRO A 26 25.58 -17.72 1.57
CA PRO A 26 25.06 -18.37 2.78
C PRO A 26 25.91 -18.11 4.04
N ALA A 27 25.40 -17.25 4.94
CA ALA A 27 25.81 -17.00 6.33
C ALA A 27 27.32 -17.01 6.68
N VAL A 28 28.25 -16.74 5.74
CA VAL A 28 29.68 -16.66 6.06
C VAL A 28 29.95 -15.34 6.75
N TYR A 29 30.58 -15.38 7.93
CA TYR A 29 30.93 -14.19 8.70
C TYR A 29 31.93 -13.32 7.96
N LEU A 30 31.66 -12.01 7.94
CA LEU A 30 32.57 -11.00 7.43
C LEU A 30 33.32 -10.40 8.62
N ASN A 31 34.61 -10.71 8.76
CA ASN A 31 35.47 -10.17 9.83
C ASN A 31 35.75 -8.67 9.65
N HIS A 32 35.63 -8.17 8.42
CA HIS A 32 35.68 -6.76 8.03
C HIS A 32 34.64 -6.54 6.91
N THR A 33 34.08 -5.33 6.77
CA THR A 33 33.37 -4.97 5.53
C THR A 33 34.40 -5.05 4.41
N PRO A 34 34.31 -6.00 3.46
CA PRO A 34 35.33 -6.12 2.44
C PRO A 34 35.33 -4.83 1.63
N ILE A 35 36.40 -4.04 1.78
CA ILE A 35 36.69 -2.95 0.85
C ILE A 35 37.00 -3.67 -0.45
N VAL A 36 36.10 -3.60 -1.43
CA VAL A 36 36.47 -3.86 -2.80
C VAL A 36 37.42 -2.72 -3.14
N GLN A 37 38.71 -2.93 -2.92
CA GLN A 37 39.71 -2.01 -3.38
C GLN A 37 39.58 -2.06 -4.90
N SER A 38 39.03 -0.99 -5.48
CA SER A 38 39.05 -0.80 -6.92
C SER A 38 40.47 -1.10 -7.36
N PHE A 39 40.64 -2.06 -8.27
CA PHE A 39 41.93 -2.45 -8.83
C PHE A 39 42.76 -1.19 -9.10
N ILE A 40 43.73 -0.91 -8.24
CA ILE A 40 44.74 0.11 -8.50
C ILE A 40 45.72 -0.62 -9.41
N PRO A 41 45.89 -0.22 -10.68
CA PRO A 41 46.95 -0.79 -11.49
C PRO A 41 48.27 -0.46 -10.79
N ASP A 42 49.03 -1.49 -10.41
CA ASP A 42 50.46 -1.31 -10.21
C ASP A 42 51.16 -1.49 -11.56
N ASP A 43 52.30 -0.84 -11.71
CA ASP A 43 53.07 -0.83 -12.96
C ASP A 43 53.79 -2.18 -13.23
N ASN A 44 53.47 -3.25 -12.48
CA ASN A 44 54.19 -4.54 -12.53
C ASN A 44 53.39 -5.72 -13.12
N GLY A 45 52.21 -5.49 -13.70
CA GLY A 45 51.45 -6.53 -14.40
C GLY A 45 50.43 -7.24 -13.50
N PRO A 46 49.46 -7.95 -14.10
CA PRO A 46 48.12 -7.96 -13.53
C PRO A 46 47.98 -9.07 -12.49
N PHE A 47 47.34 -8.72 -11.37
CA PHE A 47 46.83 -9.61 -10.34
C PHE A 47 47.87 -10.21 -9.38
N THR A 48 48.24 -9.48 -8.32
CA THR A 48 48.37 -10.09 -6.97
C THR A 48 48.45 -9.02 -5.87
N ARG A 49 47.36 -8.86 -5.10
CA ARG A 49 47.47 -8.60 -3.66
C ARG A 49 46.57 -9.58 -2.91
N GLN A 50 47.12 -10.08 -1.81
CA GLN A 50 47.07 -11.46 -1.39
C GLN A 50 46.31 -11.59 -0.06
N ASP A 51 44.99 -11.35 -0.10
CA ASP A 51 44.07 -11.66 1.01
C ASP A 51 42.68 -11.96 0.41
N ASP A 52 42.55 -13.18 -0.12
CA ASP A 52 41.38 -13.83 -0.76
C ASP A 52 40.51 -12.97 -1.73
N PRO A 53 41.06 -12.57 -2.90
CA PRO A 53 40.34 -11.78 -3.91
C PRO A 53 39.10 -12.49 -4.47
N VAL A 54 39.08 -13.83 -4.50
CA VAL A 54 37.93 -14.62 -4.99
C VAL A 54 36.76 -14.53 -4.01
N PHE A 55 37.04 -14.54 -2.70
CA PHE A 55 36.01 -14.36 -1.68
C PHE A 55 35.41 -12.95 -1.75
N ALA A 56 36.24 -11.91 -1.80
CA ALA A 56 35.78 -10.52 -1.88
C ALA A 56 34.96 -10.23 -3.16
N GLU A 57 35.40 -10.74 -4.31
CA GLU A 57 34.68 -10.61 -5.57
C GLU A 57 33.34 -11.36 -5.53
N SER A 58 33.30 -12.57 -4.96
CA SER A 58 32.06 -13.35 -4.84
C SER A 58 31.04 -12.67 -3.93
N VAL A 59 31.48 -12.00 -2.86
CA VAL A 59 30.62 -11.25 -1.94
C VAL A 59 30.09 -9.99 -2.63
N PHE A 60 30.94 -9.25 -3.34
CA PHE A 60 30.54 -8.08 -4.11
C PHE A 60 29.52 -8.44 -5.20
N ARG A 61 29.79 -9.47 -6.02
CA ARG A 61 28.89 -9.91 -7.09
C ARG A 61 27.52 -10.34 -6.54
N ARG A 62 27.46 -11.00 -5.38
CA ARG A 62 26.19 -11.37 -4.74
C ARG A 62 25.44 -10.15 -4.22
N SER A 63 26.14 -9.22 -3.56
CA SER A 63 25.56 -7.96 -3.08
C SER A 63 24.99 -7.15 -4.25
N GLN A 64 25.76 -6.98 -5.32
CA GLN A 64 25.31 -6.31 -6.54
C GLN A 64 24.17 -7.08 -7.22
N GLY A 65 24.25 -8.41 -7.23
CA GLY A 65 23.21 -9.28 -7.78
C GLY A 65 21.87 -9.14 -7.06
N HIS A 66 21.88 -8.97 -5.73
CA HIS A 66 20.70 -8.67 -4.93
C HIS A 66 20.21 -7.23 -5.16
N PHE A 67 21.12 -6.24 -5.09
CA PHE A 67 20.80 -4.83 -5.30
C PHE A 67 20.10 -4.59 -6.65
N ASN A 68 20.63 -5.17 -7.72
CA ASN A 68 20.07 -5.07 -9.07
C ASN A 68 18.66 -5.70 -9.20
N ARG A 69 18.18 -6.44 -8.18
CA ARG A 69 16.89 -7.15 -8.16
C ARG A 69 15.94 -6.70 -7.05
N GLU A 70 16.27 -5.65 -6.32
CA GLU A 70 15.43 -5.17 -5.21
C GLU A 70 14.05 -4.64 -5.66
N ARG A 71 13.93 -4.20 -6.91
CA ARG A 71 12.69 -3.60 -7.42
C ARG A 71 11.81 -4.67 -8.05
N ILE A 72 10.71 -4.97 -7.37
CA ILE A 72 9.56 -5.65 -7.96
C ILE A 72 8.62 -4.63 -8.61
N PRO A 73 7.76 -5.06 -9.56
CA PRO A 73 6.73 -4.20 -10.12
C PRO A 73 5.89 -3.56 -9.03
N GLU A 74 5.64 -2.25 -9.14
CA GLU A 74 4.66 -1.60 -8.28
C GLU A 74 3.24 -2.02 -8.64
N ARG A 75 2.27 -1.67 -7.76
CA ARG A 75 0.86 -1.90 -8.07
C ARG A 75 0.45 -0.99 -9.22
N VAL A 76 -0.28 -1.51 -10.20
CA VAL A 76 -0.79 -0.74 -11.35
C VAL A 76 -1.57 0.51 -10.93
N VAL A 77 -2.33 0.38 -9.85
CA VAL A 77 -3.01 1.46 -9.13
C VAL A 77 -2.71 1.34 -7.64
N HIS A 78 -2.82 2.44 -6.90
CA HIS A 78 -2.52 2.47 -5.47
C HIS A 78 -1.06 2.09 -5.14
N ALA A 79 -0.11 2.51 -5.98
CA ALA A 79 1.32 2.22 -5.82
C ALA A 79 1.90 2.84 -4.55
N LYS A 80 1.65 4.15 -4.34
CA LYS A 80 2.05 4.88 -3.13
C LYS A 80 1.09 4.60 -1.98
N GLY A 81 1.63 4.30 -0.81
CA GLY A 81 0.83 4.05 0.38
C GLY A 81 1.63 3.60 1.59
N SER A 82 0.95 3.53 2.73
CA SER A 82 1.53 3.19 4.03
C SER A 82 0.69 2.14 4.74
N THR A 83 1.35 1.22 5.43
CA THR A 83 0.70 0.11 6.15
C THR A 83 0.86 0.28 7.64
N TYR A 84 -0.22 -0.01 8.38
CA TYR A 84 -0.27 0.02 9.84
C TYR A 84 -0.94 -1.25 10.36
N TYR A 85 -0.62 -1.62 11.59
CA TYR A 85 -1.24 -2.76 12.28
C TYR A 85 -2.11 -2.27 13.43
N GLY A 86 -3.16 -3.01 13.72
CA GLY A 86 -4.10 -2.65 14.78
C GLY A 86 -4.94 -3.82 15.26
N VAL A 87 -5.90 -3.49 16.13
CA VAL A 87 -6.87 -4.44 16.68
C VAL A 87 -8.27 -3.90 16.45
N PHE A 88 -9.12 -4.73 15.85
CA PHE A 88 -10.54 -4.49 15.71
C PHE A 88 -11.27 -5.14 16.88
N ARG A 89 -12.23 -4.42 17.47
CA ARG A 89 -13.05 -4.93 18.57
C ARG A 89 -14.52 -4.81 18.25
N VAL A 90 -15.27 -5.90 18.39
CA VAL A 90 -16.72 -5.90 18.19
C VAL A 90 -17.39 -5.18 19.36
N THR A 91 -18.23 -4.19 19.08
CA THR A 91 -18.90 -3.37 20.12
C THR A 91 -20.40 -3.61 20.24
N ASN A 92 -21.04 -4.21 19.24
CA ASN A 92 -22.50 -4.35 19.18
C ASN A 92 -22.91 -5.79 18.85
N ALA A 93 -23.63 -6.43 19.77
CA ALA A 93 -24.07 -7.83 19.63
C ALA A 93 -25.08 -8.05 18.49
N LYS A 94 -25.78 -7.01 18.02
CA LYS A 94 -26.83 -7.14 17.00
C LYS A 94 -26.28 -7.64 15.65
N ILE A 95 -25.00 -7.44 15.36
CA ILE A 95 -24.39 -7.86 14.10
C ILE A 95 -24.41 -9.38 13.90
N ALA A 96 -24.30 -10.16 14.98
CA ALA A 96 -24.29 -11.62 14.95
C ALA A 96 -25.61 -12.22 14.42
N LYS A 97 -26.70 -11.45 14.42
CA LYS A 97 -27.97 -11.85 13.77
C LYS A 97 -27.86 -11.93 12.25
N TYR A 98 -27.00 -11.11 11.65
CA TYR A 98 -26.95 -10.93 10.19
C TYR A 98 -25.87 -11.78 9.53
N THR A 99 -24.81 -12.11 10.25
CA THR A 99 -23.65 -12.81 9.70
C THR A 99 -23.17 -13.92 10.64
N LYS A 100 -22.72 -15.03 10.07
CA LYS A 100 -22.04 -16.12 10.78
C LYS A 100 -20.52 -15.99 10.81
N ALA A 101 -19.96 -14.90 10.28
CA ALA A 101 -18.51 -14.69 10.24
C ALA A 101 -17.92 -14.55 11.65
N SER A 102 -16.87 -15.31 11.95
CA SER A 102 -16.14 -15.23 13.24
C SER A 102 -15.63 -13.83 13.58
N LEU A 103 -15.32 -13.00 12.57
CA LEU A 103 -14.92 -11.60 12.78
C LEU A 103 -15.92 -10.79 13.64
N PHE A 104 -17.21 -11.14 13.61
CA PHE A 104 -18.29 -10.37 14.24
C PHE A 104 -19.07 -11.15 15.31
N ASP A 105 -18.58 -12.32 15.72
CA ASP A 105 -19.36 -13.29 16.48
C ASP A 105 -19.69 -12.86 17.94
N THR A 106 -18.76 -12.18 18.61
CA THR A 106 -18.77 -11.97 20.06
C THR A 106 -18.37 -10.54 20.38
N VAL A 107 -19.19 -9.85 21.17
CA VAL A 107 -18.84 -8.50 21.67
C VAL A 107 -17.59 -8.57 22.53
N GLY A 108 -16.69 -7.60 22.34
CA GLY A 108 -15.40 -7.56 23.03
C GLY A 108 -14.31 -8.39 22.36
N LYS A 109 -14.64 -9.28 21.41
CA LYS A 109 -13.64 -10.05 20.66
C LYS A 109 -12.69 -9.11 19.94
N GLU A 110 -11.40 -9.40 20.08
CA GLU A 110 -10.32 -8.67 19.44
C GLU A 110 -9.77 -9.45 18.26
N THR A 111 -9.65 -8.80 17.12
CA THR A 111 -9.08 -9.38 15.91
C THR A 111 -7.96 -8.48 15.41
N ARG A 112 -6.75 -9.03 15.27
CA ARG A 112 -5.63 -8.29 14.68
C ARG A 112 -5.93 -7.98 13.22
N PHE A 113 -5.49 -6.82 12.75
CA PHE A 113 -5.57 -6.47 11.34
C PHE A 113 -4.33 -5.70 10.88
N ALA A 114 -4.10 -5.74 9.57
CA ALA A 114 -3.22 -4.82 8.87
C ALA A 114 -4.07 -3.93 7.95
N VAL A 115 -3.85 -2.61 7.97
CA VAL A 115 -4.51 -1.67 7.07
C VAL A 115 -3.45 -1.00 6.20
N ARG A 116 -3.71 -0.91 4.90
CA ARG A 116 -2.92 -0.14 3.96
C ARG A 116 -3.75 1.02 3.40
N PHE A 117 -3.25 2.22 3.62
CA PHE A 117 -3.76 3.44 3.00
C PHE A 117 -2.93 3.77 1.76
N SER A 118 -3.54 4.41 0.76
CA SER A 118 -2.88 4.72 -0.50
C SER A 118 -3.53 5.86 -1.26
N THR A 119 -2.76 6.57 -2.09
CA THR A 119 -3.28 7.35 -3.22
C THR A 119 -3.72 6.41 -4.34
N GLN A 120 -4.24 6.89 -5.48
CA GLN A 120 -4.75 6.00 -6.54
C GLN A 120 -3.83 5.97 -7.76
N LEU A 121 -3.52 7.13 -8.32
CA LEU A 121 -2.96 7.23 -9.68
C LEU A 121 -1.45 7.34 -9.68
N GLY A 122 -0.90 8.06 -8.68
CA GLY A 122 0.53 8.31 -8.58
C GLY A 122 1.37 7.05 -8.41
N GLU A 123 2.56 7.07 -9.01
CA GLU A 123 3.57 6.00 -8.90
C GLU A 123 4.20 6.00 -7.50
N ARG A 124 5.08 5.03 -7.19
CA ARG A 124 5.71 4.89 -5.86
C ARG A 124 6.42 6.17 -5.35
N GLY A 125 6.87 7.04 -6.27
CA GLY A 125 7.56 8.30 -5.95
C GLY A 125 6.66 9.53 -5.84
N SER A 126 5.35 9.40 -6.05
CA SER A 126 4.40 10.52 -6.04
C SER A 126 4.17 11.13 -4.65
N SER A 127 3.60 12.34 -4.63
CA SER A 127 3.17 13.02 -3.40
C SER A 127 2.03 12.27 -2.69
N ASP A 128 1.95 12.42 -1.36
CA ASP A 128 0.85 11.89 -0.54
C ASP A 128 -0.39 12.81 -0.51
N THR A 129 -0.27 14.04 -1.04
CA THR A 129 -1.34 15.04 -1.14
C THR A 129 -1.74 15.34 -2.60
N PRO A 130 -1.97 14.33 -3.47
CA PRO A 130 -2.42 14.60 -4.83
C PRO A 130 -3.85 15.15 -4.81
N PHE A 131 -4.11 16.09 -5.73
CA PHE A 131 -5.45 16.59 -6.01
C PHE A 131 -6.20 15.68 -6.97
N GLY A 132 -7.50 15.53 -6.72
CA GLY A 132 -8.40 14.84 -7.63
C GLY A 132 -8.22 13.32 -7.66
N GLU A 133 -7.82 12.70 -6.54
CA GLU A 133 -7.66 11.24 -6.44
C GLU A 133 -8.47 10.66 -5.27
N VAL A 134 -9.02 9.45 -5.43
CA VAL A 134 -9.55 8.72 -4.28
C VAL A 134 -8.39 8.18 -3.43
N ARG A 135 -8.64 7.97 -2.14
CA ARG A 135 -7.72 7.27 -1.25
C ARG A 135 -8.20 5.84 -1.03
N GLY A 136 -7.33 4.87 -1.28
CA GLY A 136 -7.62 3.45 -1.06
C GLY A 136 -7.36 3.04 0.39
N VAL A 137 -8.25 2.21 0.94
CA VAL A 137 -8.17 1.66 2.30
C VAL A 137 -8.37 0.14 2.23
N GLY A 138 -7.27 -0.61 2.22
CA GLY A 138 -7.31 -2.07 2.22
C GLY A 138 -7.07 -2.61 3.64
N ILE A 139 -8.04 -3.30 4.21
CA ILE A 139 -7.96 -3.87 5.56
C ILE A 139 -7.95 -5.39 5.47
N LYS A 140 -6.96 -5.99 6.11
CA LYS A 140 -6.77 -7.44 6.22
C LYS A 140 -6.96 -7.86 7.66
N PHE A 141 -8.06 -8.53 7.98
CA PHE A 141 -8.30 -9.10 9.30
C PHE A 141 -7.82 -10.54 9.36
N TYR A 142 -7.11 -10.88 10.43
CA TYR A 142 -6.60 -12.24 10.68
C TYR A 142 -7.61 -12.97 11.58
N THR A 143 -8.60 -13.62 10.96
CA THR A 143 -9.70 -14.31 11.67
C THR A 143 -9.40 -15.80 11.83
N GLU A 144 -10.14 -16.49 12.68
CA GLU A 144 -10.01 -17.94 12.88
C GLU A 144 -10.45 -18.74 11.65
N ASP A 145 -11.36 -18.18 10.84
CA ASP A 145 -11.86 -18.80 9.60
C ASP A 145 -11.02 -18.43 8.37
N GLY A 146 -9.89 -17.75 8.56
CA GLY A 146 -8.98 -17.30 7.51
C GLY A 146 -8.87 -15.78 7.40
N ILE A 147 -8.34 -15.32 6.27
CA ILE A 147 -8.12 -13.90 6.02
C ILE A 147 -9.41 -13.26 5.50
N TYR A 148 -9.88 -12.23 6.21
CA TYR A 148 -10.98 -11.39 5.75
C TYR A 148 -10.40 -10.09 5.19
N ASP A 149 -10.43 -9.93 3.87
CA ASP A 149 -9.99 -8.71 3.19
C ASP A 149 -11.20 -7.81 2.88
N LEU A 150 -11.18 -6.60 3.46
CA LEU A 150 -12.14 -5.54 3.18
C LEU A 150 -11.43 -4.41 2.43
N LEU A 151 -11.81 -4.22 1.18
CA LEU A 151 -11.30 -3.14 0.34
C LEU A 151 -12.31 -2.00 0.31
N CYS A 152 -11.84 -0.82 0.65
CA CYS A 152 -12.61 0.41 0.72
C CYS A 152 -11.88 1.55 0.01
N ILE A 153 -12.61 2.63 -0.26
CA ILE A 153 -12.05 3.93 -0.66
C ILE A 153 -12.67 5.03 0.20
N ASN A 154 -12.10 6.24 0.18
CA ASN A 154 -12.60 7.36 0.99
C ASN A 154 -13.89 8.03 0.46
N THR A 155 -14.37 7.64 -0.72
CA THR A 155 -15.63 8.11 -1.30
C THR A 155 -16.71 7.02 -1.25
N PRO A 156 -18.00 7.36 -1.08
CA PRO A 156 -19.07 6.36 -0.95
C PRO A 156 -19.48 5.75 -2.30
N VAL A 157 -18.99 6.29 -3.41
CA VAL A 157 -19.26 5.85 -4.79
C VAL A 157 -17.96 5.84 -5.58
N PHE A 158 -17.96 5.14 -6.71
CA PHE A 158 -16.87 5.12 -7.69
C PHE A 158 -17.32 5.77 -9.01
N PHE A 159 -16.38 6.03 -9.90
CA PHE A 159 -16.63 6.74 -11.17
C PHE A 159 -17.42 5.90 -12.19
N ILE A 160 -17.31 4.58 -12.14
CA ILE A 160 -17.86 3.68 -13.15
C ILE A 160 -18.66 2.58 -12.46
N ASN A 161 -19.67 2.09 -13.16
CA ASN A 161 -20.49 0.94 -12.75
C ASN A 161 -20.25 -0.30 -13.64
N ASP A 162 -19.48 -0.17 -14.72
CA ASP A 162 -19.04 -1.27 -15.58
C ASP A 162 -17.54 -1.59 -15.33
N PRO A 163 -17.19 -2.82 -14.90
CA PRO A 163 -15.81 -3.20 -14.67
C PRO A 163 -14.92 -3.14 -15.92
N GLN A 164 -15.47 -3.28 -17.13
CA GLN A 164 -14.70 -3.19 -18.37
C GLN A 164 -14.09 -1.81 -18.59
N LEU A 165 -14.70 -0.77 -18.01
CA LEU A 165 -14.22 0.61 -18.12
C LEU A 165 -13.04 0.93 -17.19
N PHE A 166 -12.67 0.01 -16.28
CA PHE A 166 -11.64 0.26 -15.28
C PHE A 166 -10.26 0.58 -15.88
N PRO A 167 -9.74 -0.15 -16.89
CA PRO A 167 -8.49 0.22 -17.54
C PRO A 167 -8.59 1.58 -18.24
N HIS A 168 -9.73 1.86 -18.89
CA HIS A 168 -9.92 3.09 -19.66
C HIS A 168 -9.87 4.35 -18.79
N ILE A 169 -10.59 4.37 -17.66
CA ILE A 169 -10.54 5.52 -16.76
C ILE A 169 -9.15 5.71 -16.14
N ASN A 170 -8.47 4.62 -15.78
CA ASN A 170 -7.12 4.72 -15.22
C ASN A 170 -6.10 5.19 -16.26
N HIS A 171 -6.23 4.80 -17.54
CA HIS A 171 -5.41 5.36 -18.61
C HIS A 171 -5.69 6.85 -18.82
N ALA A 172 -6.97 7.25 -18.84
CA ALA A 172 -7.37 8.65 -18.98
C ALA A 172 -6.86 9.55 -17.83
N GLN A 173 -6.71 8.98 -16.62
CA GLN A 173 -6.24 9.67 -15.43
C GLN A 173 -4.71 9.66 -15.22
N LYS A 174 -4.00 8.73 -15.86
CA LYS A 174 -2.55 8.56 -15.74
C LYS A 174 -1.83 9.37 -16.83
N ARG A 175 -0.68 8.88 -17.28
CA ARG A 175 0.19 9.54 -18.24
C ARG A 175 -0.27 9.25 -19.65
N ASP A 176 -0.29 10.27 -20.49
CA ASP A 176 -0.50 10.15 -21.92
C ASP A 176 0.62 9.27 -22.53
N PRO A 177 0.27 8.28 -23.38
CA PRO A 177 1.26 7.33 -23.91
C PRO A 177 2.29 7.95 -24.86
N ARG A 178 2.09 9.18 -25.35
CA ARG A 178 3.05 9.85 -26.23
C ARG A 178 4.02 10.74 -25.47
N SER A 179 3.51 11.51 -24.51
CA SER A 179 4.26 12.53 -23.78
C SER A 179 4.76 12.08 -22.40
N ASP A 180 4.19 11.01 -21.85
CA ASP A 180 4.41 10.56 -20.46
C ASP A 180 4.02 11.62 -19.40
N LEU A 181 3.21 12.61 -19.79
CA LEU A 181 2.67 13.65 -18.92
C LEU A 181 1.20 13.39 -18.59
N ARG A 182 0.70 13.96 -17.48
CA ARG A 182 -0.75 13.98 -17.25
C ARG A 182 -1.40 14.94 -18.24
N ASP A 183 -2.53 14.53 -18.80
CA ASP A 183 -3.30 15.30 -19.77
C ASP A 183 -4.74 15.45 -19.29
N ALA A 184 -5.18 16.70 -19.16
CA ALA A 184 -6.54 17.01 -18.73
C ALA A 184 -7.58 16.69 -19.81
N ASP A 185 -7.21 16.74 -21.09
CA ASP A 185 -8.11 16.45 -22.20
C ASP A 185 -8.50 14.97 -22.21
N ASN A 186 -7.54 14.07 -21.97
CA ASN A 186 -7.79 12.64 -21.81
C ASN A 186 -8.80 12.35 -20.70
N LEU A 187 -8.66 13.01 -19.55
CA LEU A 187 -9.56 12.84 -18.41
C LEU A 187 -10.97 13.37 -18.73
N TRP A 188 -11.07 14.59 -19.23
CA TRP A 188 -12.36 15.24 -19.44
C TRP A 188 -13.11 14.69 -20.65
N ASP A 189 -12.43 14.17 -21.68
CA ASP A 189 -13.06 13.41 -22.77
C ASP A 189 -13.73 12.14 -22.23
N PHE A 190 -13.04 11.38 -21.38
CA PHE A 190 -13.61 10.18 -20.76
C PHE A 190 -14.82 10.50 -19.87
N ILE A 191 -14.73 11.54 -19.04
CA ILE A 191 -15.80 11.93 -18.10
C ILE A 191 -17.01 12.51 -18.83
N SER A 192 -16.79 13.45 -19.76
CA SER A 192 -17.88 14.15 -20.44
C SER A 192 -18.70 13.24 -21.37
N SER A 193 -18.08 12.18 -21.89
CA SER A 193 -18.75 11.16 -22.69
C SER A 193 -19.54 10.13 -21.85
N ARG A 194 -19.44 10.17 -20.51
CA ARG A 194 -19.96 9.14 -19.59
C ARG A 194 -20.64 9.76 -18.37
N PRO A 195 -21.95 10.08 -18.45
CA PRO A 195 -22.66 10.76 -17.37
C PRO A 195 -22.69 9.99 -16.05
N GLU A 196 -22.52 8.66 -16.06
CA GLU A 196 -22.41 7.83 -14.86
C GLU A 196 -21.22 8.23 -13.95
N THR A 197 -20.20 8.88 -14.53
CA THR A 197 -19.02 9.35 -13.79
C THR A 197 -19.27 10.58 -12.93
N LEU A 198 -20.38 11.30 -13.19
CA LEU A 198 -20.65 12.62 -12.61
C LEU A 198 -20.69 12.59 -11.07
N ASN A 199 -21.26 11.53 -10.48
CA ASN A 199 -21.33 11.43 -9.02
C ASN A 199 -19.94 11.21 -8.40
N GLY A 200 -19.15 10.28 -8.96
CA GLY A 200 -17.79 10.00 -8.50
C GLY A 200 -16.86 11.20 -8.64
N ILE A 201 -16.91 11.90 -9.78
CA ILE A 201 -16.07 13.07 -10.01
C ILE A 201 -16.42 14.22 -9.07
N THR A 202 -17.70 14.41 -8.76
CA THR A 202 -18.16 15.43 -7.80
C THR A 202 -17.54 15.21 -6.42
N PHE A 203 -17.49 13.97 -5.92
CA PHE A 203 -16.82 13.68 -4.65
C PHE A 203 -15.33 14.01 -4.68
N VAL A 204 -14.66 13.65 -5.77
CA VAL A 204 -13.20 13.80 -5.90
C VAL A 204 -12.76 15.25 -6.09
N TYR A 205 -13.62 16.09 -6.69
CA TYR A 205 -13.39 17.54 -6.78
C TYR A 205 -13.98 18.34 -5.61
N SER A 206 -14.65 17.67 -4.67
CA SER A 206 -15.03 18.26 -3.38
C SER A 206 -13.90 18.11 -2.35
N ASP A 207 -14.11 18.62 -1.14
CA ASP A 207 -13.16 18.45 -0.03
C ASP A 207 -12.81 16.98 0.26
N TYR A 208 -13.68 16.02 -0.07
CA TYR A 208 -13.39 14.58 0.08
C TYR A 208 -12.19 14.09 -0.76
N GLY A 209 -11.87 14.77 -1.88
CA GLY A 209 -10.68 14.46 -2.67
C GLY A 209 -9.36 14.77 -1.96
N GLN A 210 -9.42 15.62 -0.93
CA GLN A 210 -8.26 16.28 -0.33
C GLN A 210 -8.17 16.07 1.20
N PRO A 211 -8.16 14.83 1.71
CA PRO A 211 -8.12 14.61 3.15
C PRO A 211 -6.82 15.12 3.79
N ASP A 212 -6.92 15.69 4.99
CA ASP A 212 -5.78 16.08 5.85
C ASP A 212 -5.18 14.83 6.53
N GLY A 213 -4.55 13.99 5.71
CA GLY A 213 -3.98 12.72 6.10
C GLY A 213 -5.01 11.61 6.32
N PHE A 214 -4.54 10.36 6.32
CA PHE A 214 -5.40 9.16 6.35
C PHE A 214 -6.23 9.01 7.64
N ARG A 215 -5.84 9.67 8.73
CA ARG A 215 -6.56 9.61 10.01
C ARG A 215 -7.86 10.41 10.02
N HIS A 216 -8.05 11.29 9.04
CA HIS A 216 -9.16 12.24 8.97
C HIS A 216 -10.09 12.01 7.79
N MET A 217 -10.03 10.82 7.18
CA MET A 217 -10.93 10.46 6.09
C MET A 217 -11.81 9.25 6.47
N PRO A 218 -13.07 9.23 6.03
CA PRO A 218 -13.87 8.02 6.09
C PRO A 218 -13.38 6.97 5.09
N ALA A 219 -13.87 5.75 5.23
CA ALA A 219 -13.69 4.70 4.24
C ALA A 219 -15.00 3.94 4.02
N PHE A 220 -15.31 3.65 2.76
CA PHE A 220 -16.54 3.01 2.32
C PHE A 220 -16.20 1.81 1.44
N SER A 221 -16.93 0.72 1.58
CA SER A 221 -16.75 -0.45 0.73
C SER A 221 -17.19 -0.24 -0.72
N VAL A 222 -17.90 0.87 -1.00
CA VAL A 222 -18.57 1.22 -2.25
C VAL A 222 -19.61 0.16 -2.64
N ASN A 223 -19.15 -1.03 -3.00
CA ASN A 223 -19.97 -2.16 -3.38
C ASN A 223 -20.85 -2.65 -2.22
N THR A 224 -21.98 -3.23 -2.61
CA THR A 224 -22.87 -3.96 -1.73
C THR A 224 -22.38 -5.40 -1.61
N TYR A 225 -22.17 -5.86 -0.38
CA TYR A 225 -21.82 -7.22 -0.03
C TYR A 225 -23.05 -7.97 0.45
N ARG A 226 -22.90 -9.29 0.62
CA ARG A 226 -23.95 -10.15 1.14
C ARG A 226 -23.47 -10.88 2.37
N PHE A 227 -24.12 -10.62 3.50
CA PHE A 227 -24.01 -11.44 4.69
C PHE A 227 -24.91 -12.66 4.64
N VAL A 228 -24.49 -13.70 5.35
CA VAL A 228 -25.24 -14.95 5.54
C VAL A 228 -25.28 -15.23 7.04
N SER A 229 -26.48 -15.29 7.62
CA SER A 229 -26.65 -15.59 9.05
C SER A 229 -26.43 -17.07 9.35
N LYS A 230 -26.47 -17.44 10.64
CA LYS A 230 -26.38 -18.84 11.09
C LYS A 230 -27.48 -19.72 10.49
N ASP A 231 -28.68 -19.17 10.29
CA ASP A 231 -29.82 -19.86 9.67
C ASP A 231 -29.79 -19.85 8.13
N GLY A 232 -28.71 -19.35 7.51
CA GLY A 232 -28.58 -19.27 6.05
C GLY A 232 -29.32 -18.11 5.38
N LYS A 233 -29.95 -17.20 6.15
CA LYS A 233 -30.63 -16.02 5.60
C LYS A 233 -29.62 -15.02 5.05
N ARG A 234 -29.97 -14.36 3.94
CA ARG A 234 -29.10 -13.45 3.20
C ARG A 234 -29.48 -11.99 3.46
N PHE A 235 -28.49 -11.14 3.70
CA PHE A 235 -28.67 -9.70 3.93
C PHE A 235 -27.69 -8.88 3.10
N TYR A 236 -28.16 -7.82 2.47
CA TYR A 236 -27.29 -6.87 1.79
C TYR A 236 -26.66 -5.91 2.80
N VAL A 237 -25.36 -5.65 2.65
CA VAL A 237 -24.59 -4.80 3.57
C VAL A 237 -23.60 -3.94 2.81
N ARG A 238 -23.33 -2.74 3.34
CA ARG A 238 -22.23 -1.88 2.93
C ARG A 238 -21.45 -1.49 4.18
N TYR A 239 -20.13 -1.41 4.07
CA TYR A 239 -19.28 -1.01 5.19
C TYR A 239 -19.01 0.48 5.13
N THR A 240 -19.09 1.12 6.29
CA THR A 240 -18.68 2.51 6.49
C THR A 240 -17.78 2.55 7.73
N ILE A 241 -16.60 3.14 7.56
CA ILE A 241 -15.61 3.34 8.60
C ILE A 241 -15.46 4.83 8.77
N LEU A 242 -15.77 5.33 9.97
CA LEU A 242 -15.67 6.75 10.28
C LEU A 242 -14.45 7.01 11.16
N PRO A 243 -13.65 8.06 10.88
CA PRO A 243 -12.50 8.39 11.69
C PRO A 243 -12.97 8.94 13.04
N LEU A 244 -12.47 8.36 14.13
CA LEU A 244 -12.70 8.92 15.47
C LEU A 244 -12.05 10.31 15.64
N ALA A 245 -11.00 10.61 14.86
CA ALA A 245 -10.32 11.89 14.87
C ALA A 245 -11.07 12.99 14.10
N GLY A 246 -12.30 12.72 13.63
CA GLY A 246 -13.10 13.63 12.82
C GLY A 246 -12.62 13.73 11.37
N ILE A 247 -13.51 14.24 10.51
CA ILE A 247 -13.22 14.45 9.08
C ILE A 247 -12.60 15.83 8.90
N ARG A 248 -11.44 15.90 8.24
CA ARG A 248 -10.71 17.15 7.96
C ARG A 248 -10.05 17.07 6.58
N ASN A 249 -10.05 18.18 5.87
CA ASN A 249 -9.57 18.27 4.50
C ASN A 249 -8.63 19.47 4.32
N LEU A 250 -7.69 19.35 3.39
CA LEU A 250 -6.76 20.40 3.00
C LEU A 250 -7.40 21.32 1.97
N ARG A 251 -7.07 22.61 2.04
CA ARG A 251 -7.30 23.52 0.91
C ARG A 251 -6.36 23.15 -0.23
N LEU A 252 -6.78 23.42 -1.47
CA LEU A 252 -5.97 23.13 -2.66
C LEU A 252 -4.56 23.75 -2.59
N SER A 253 -4.46 25.03 -2.20
CA SER A 253 -3.17 25.73 -2.08
C SER A 253 -2.21 25.07 -1.09
N GLU A 254 -2.75 24.55 0.01
CA GLU A 254 -1.95 23.86 1.04
C GLU A 254 -1.51 22.48 0.54
N SER A 255 -2.40 21.77 -0.15
CA SER A 255 -2.09 20.49 -0.76
C SER A 255 -0.96 20.58 -1.78
N ILE A 256 -0.94 21.66 -2.58
CA ILE A 256 0.12 21.95 -3.57
C ILE A 256 1.43 22.27 -2.86
N ARG A 257 1.39 23.04 -1.77
CA ARG A 257 2.59 23.40 -0.98
C ARG A 257 3.27 22.18 -0.34
N LEU A 258 2.48 21.18 0.03
CA LEU A 258 2.97 19.94 0.66
C LEU A 258 3.48 18.90 -0.35
N ALA A 259 3.09 19.00 -1.62
CA ALA A 259 3.43 18.05 -2.67
C ALA A 259 4.81 18.31 -3.27
#